data_AF-A0A9J6AYT0-F1
#
_entry.id   AF-A0A9J6AYT0-F1
#
_cell.length_a   1.000
_cell.length_b   1.000
_cell.length_c   1.000
_cell.angle_alpha   90.00
_cell.angle_beta   90.00
_cell.angle_gamma   90.00
#
_symmetry.space_group_name_H-M   'P 1'
#
loop_
_entity.id
_entity.type
_entity.pdbx_description
1 polymer ?
#
loop_
_entity_poly.entity_id
_entity_poly.type
_entity_poly.pdbx_seq_one_letter_code
_entity_poly.pdbx_strand_id
1 'polypeptide(L)'
;MLNCSALDSVYSLRRRELRQSINYLYSQKGLPVNVGEQMYLTVLNVITSMLWGGTVKGEERASVGDEFRHVVTEMAELVSIPNLSDFYPGLAWFDFQGVVRR
;
A
#
# COMPACT_ATOMS: atom_id res chain seq x y z
N MET A 1 -6.08 -11.35 -12.96
CA MET A 1 -4.93 -10.43 -12.81
C MET A 1 -3.80 -11.00 -11.95
N LEU A 2 -4.06 -11.92 -11.00
CA LEU A 2 -3.01 -12.52 -10.15
C LEU A 2 -2.71 -14.00 -10.46
N ASN A 3 -2.99 -14.48 -11.68
CA ASN A 3 -2.60 -15.84 -12.06
C ASN A 3 -1.09 -15.90 -12.40
N CYS A 4 -0.52 -17.10 -12.50
CA CYS A 4 0.93 -17.26 -12.73
C CYS A 4 1.40 -16.53 -13.99
N SER A 5 0.69 -16.66 -15.13
CA SER A 5 1.13 -16.02 -16.37
C SER A 5 1.10 -14.49 -16.32
N ALA A 6 0.10 -13.90 -15.65
CA ALA A 6 0.03 -12.47 -15.42
C ALA A 6 1.11 -12.01 -14.44
N LEU A 7 1.43 -12.80 -13.42
CA LEU A 7 2.52 -12.49 -12.50
C LEU A 7 3.89 -12.59 -13.18
N ASP A 8 4.07 -13.51 -14.12
CA ASP A 8 5.30 -13.66 -14.89
C ASP A 8 5.48 -12.51 -15.88
N SER A 9 4.39 -12.03 -16.51
CA SER A 9 4.47 -10.92 -17.47
C SER A 9 4.94 -9.60 -16.84
N VAL A 10 4.65 -9.39 -15.54
CA VAL A 10 5.09 -8.20 -14.77
C VAL A 10 6.30 -8.45 -13.88
N TYR A 11 6.97 -9.60 -14.01
CA TYR A 11 8.13 -9.96 -13.18
C TYR A 11 9.25 -8.92 -13.24
N SER A 12 9.53 -8.39 -14.43
CA SER A 12 10.57 -7.37 -14.64
C SER A 12 10.30 -6.09 -13.83
N LEU A 13 9.04 -5.70 -13.71
CA LEU A 13 8.60 -4.53 -12.93
C LEU A 13 8.84 -4.77 -11.44
N ARG A 14 8.37 -5.90 -10.90
CA ARG A 14 8.63 -6.28 -9.50
C ARG A 14 10.11 -6.31 -9.17
N ARG A 15 10.91 -6.95 -10.02
CA ARG A 15 12.36 -7.08 -9.85
C ARG A 15 13.06 -5.72 -9.85
N ARG A 16 12.59 -4.78 -10.67
CA ARG A 16 13.15 -3.43 -10.75
C ARG A 16 12.88 -2.64 -9.46
N GLU A 17 11.65 -2.62 -8.97
CA GLU A 17 11.29 -1.89 -7.75
C GLU A 17 12.00 -2.45 -6.50
N LEU A 18 12.13 -3.78 -6.42
CA LEU A 18 12.91 -4.43 -5.35
C LEU A 18 14.39 -4.04 -5.40
N ARG A 19 15.00 -4.03 -6.58
CA ARG A 19 16.41 -3.64 -6.74
C ARG A 19 16.66 -2.19 -6.36
N GLN A 20 15.74 -1.29 -6.71
CA GLN A 20 15.85 0.12 -6.31
C GLN A 20 15.82 0.27 -4.78
N SER A 21 14.93 -0.47 -4.13
CA SER A 21 14.79 -0.44 -2.67
C SER A 21 16.01 -1.05 -1.97
N ILE A 22 16.55 -2.13 -2.50
CA ILE A 22 17.82 -2.71 -2.02
C ILE A 22 18.98 -1.72 -2.20
N ASN A 23 19.09 -1.08 -3.37
CA ASN A 23 20.13 -0.09 -3.63
C ASN A 23 20.03 1.11 -2.68
N TYR A 24 18.82 1.56 -2.35
CA TYR A 24 18.60 2.59 -1.33
C TYR A 24 19.09 2.12 0.04
N LEU A 25 18.73 0.92 0.50
CA LEU A 25 19.20 0.40 1.78
C LEU A 25 20.73 0.28 1.84
N TYR A 26 21.38 -0.14 0.75
CA TYR A 26 22.83 -0.16 0.65
C TYR A 26 23.45 1.25 0.70
N SER A 27 22.79 2.27 0.14
CA SER A 27 23.27 3.65 0.21
C SER A 27 23.15 4.26 1.61
N GLN A 28 22.24 3.73 2.43
CA GLN A 28 22.06 4.13 3.84
C GLN A 28 22.95 3.35 4.83
N LYS A 29 24.03 2.71 4.36
CA LYS A 29 24.90 1.90 5.23
C LYS A 29 25.42 2.71 6.43
N GLY A 30 25.13 2.22 7.63
CA GLY A 30 25.55 2.85 8.89
C GLY A 30 24.65 3.98 9.40
N LEU A 31 23.57 4.30 8.66
CA LEU A 31 22.56 5.26 9.08
C LEU A 31 21.29 4.53 9.59
N PRO A 32 20.55 5.13 10.54
CA PRO A 32 19.25 4.60 10.94
C PRO A 32 18.27 4.73 9.77
N VAL A 33 17.51 3.67 9.49
CA VAL A 33 16.49 3.63 8.45
C VAL A 33 15.17 3.16 9.04
N ASN A 34 14.07 3.82 8.69
CA ASN A 34 12.73 3.33 8.98
C ASN A 34 12.36 2.21 7.99
N VAL A 35 12.53 0.96 8.42
CA VAL A 35 12.25 -0.22 7.58
C VAL A 35 10.77 -0.31 7.21
N GLY A 36 9.86 0.08 8.11
CA GLY A 36 8.41 0.04 7.86
C GLY A 36 8.01 0.97 6.71
N GLU A 37 8.50 2.20 6.74
CA GLU A 37 8.28 3.19 5.68
C GLU A 37 8.93 2.75 4.36
N GLN A 38 10.15 2.24 4.39
CA GLN A 38 10.81 1.76 3.19
C GLN A 38 10.09 0.55 2.57
N MET A 39 9.62 -0.39 3.38
CA MET A 39 8.90 -1.57 2.90
C MET A 39 7.53 -1.16 2.34
N TYR A 40 6.84 -0.23 2.99
CA TYR A 40 5.59 0.34 2.50
C TYR A 40 5.75 0.95 1.09
N LEU A 41 6.74 1.84 0.92
CA LEU A 41 7.05 2.46 -0.38
C LEU A 41 7.44 1.42 -1.44
N THR A 42 8.16 0.37 -1.04
CA THR A 42 8.57 -0.71 -1.94
C THR A 42 7.35 -1.47 -2.47
N VAL A 43 6.44 -1.88 -1.57
CA VAL A 43 5.23 -2.62 -1.93
C VAL A 43 4.30 -1.76 -2.78
N LEU A 44 4.14 -0.48 -2.42
CA LEU A 44 3.35 0.48 -3.20
C LEU A 44 3.85 0.58 -4.64
N ASN A 45 5.15 0.79 -4.82
CA ASN A 45 5.77 0.85 -6.13
C ASN A 45 5.61 -0.45 -6.93
N VAL A 46 5.73 -1.60 -6.27
CA VAL A 46 5.51 -2.90 -6.89
C VAL A 46 4.07 -3.00 -7.41
N ILE A 47 3.07 -2.70 -6.58
CA ILE A 47 1.65 -2.79 -6.96
C ILE A 47 1.32 -1.81 -8.09
N THR A 48 1.69 -0.54 -7.94
CA THR A 48 1.39 0.50 -8.93
C THR A 48 2.07 0.24 -10.27
N SER A 49 3.32 -0.25 -10.25
CA SER A 49 4.00 -0.63 -11.49
C SER A 49 3.36 -1.82 -12.19
N MET A 50 2.84 -2.82 -11.45
CA MET A 50 2.10 -3.92 -12.04
C MET A 50 0.74 -3.49 -12.62
N LEU A 51 0.09 -2.45 -12.07
CA LEU A 51 -1.23 -1.98 -12.52
C LEU A 51 -1.15 -1.09 -13.77
N TRP A 52 -0.22 -0.13 -13.82
CA TRP A 52 -0.15 0.87 -14.89
C TRP A 52 1.17 0.87 -15.68
N GLY A 53 2.06 -0.11 -15.45
CA GLY A 53 3.30 -0.31 -16.22
C GLY A 53 4.43 0.69 -15.94
N GLY A 54 4.17 1.75 -15.18
CA GLY A 54 5.13 2.81 -14.84
C GLY A 54 5.65 2.75 -13.41
N THR A 55 6.80 3.37 -13.14
CA THR A 55 7.23 3.67 -11.76
C THR A 55 6.80 5.10 -11.45
N VAL A 56 6.22 5.35 -10.28
CA VAL A 56 6.00 6.72 -9.78
C VAL A 56 7.38 7.33 -9.47
N LYS A 57 7.77 8.40 -10.16
CA LYS A 57 9.12 9.00 -10.09
C LYS A 57 9.10 10.38 -9.43
N GLY A 58 10.23 10.76 -8.82
CA GLY A 58 10.49 12.16 -8.39
C GLY A 58 9.55 12.66 -7.30
N GLU A 59 9.19 13.95 -7.34
CA GLU A 59 8.27 14.59 -6.40
C GLU A 59 6.87 13.98 -6.40
N GLU A 60 6.38 13.49 -7.55
CA GLU A 60 5.12 12.74 -7.62
C GLU A 60 5.17 11.49 -6.73
N ARG A 61 6.34 10.87 -6.52
CA ARG A 61 6.47 9.70 -5.65
C ARG A 61 6.28 10.04 -4.18
N ALA A 62 6.80 11.19 -3.75
CA ALA A 62 6.62 11.64 -2.37
C ALA A 62 5.16 12.02 -2.13
N SER A 63 4.59 12.84 -3.02
CA SER A 63 3.19 13.28 -2.95
C SER A 63 2.19 12.11 -3.01
N VAL A 64 2.27 11.26 -4.04
CA VAL A 64 1.40 10.08 -4.19
C VAL A 64 1.65 9.06 -3.08
N GLY A 65 2.89 8.91 -2.62
CA GLY A 65 3.23 8.02 -1.53
C GLY A 65 2.58 8.42 -0.21
N ASP A 66 2.62 9.71 0.11
CA ASP A 66 2.00 10.25 1.33
C ASP A 66 0.47 10.23 1.27
N GLU A 67 -0.13 10.64 0.15
CA GLU A 67 -1.58 10.58 -0.05
C GLU A 67 -2.09 9.13 0.01
N PHE A 68 -1.41 8.21 -0.68
CA PHE A 68 -1.75 6.80 -0.62
C PHE A 68 -1.55 6.22 0.79
N ARG A 69 -0.49 6.61 1.51
CA ARG A 69 -0.28 6.22 2.92
C ARG A 69 -1.40 6.71 3.82
N HIS A 70 -1.86 7.94 3.64
CA HIS A 70 -2.98 8.47 4.39
C HIS A 70 -4.24 7.63 4.18
N VAL A 71 -4.61 7.39 2.92
CA VAL A 71 -5.80 6.60 2.55
C VAL A 71 -5.70 5.16 3.05
N VAL A 72 -4.56 4.48 2.88
CA VAL A 72 -4.38 3.10 3.35
C VAL A 72 -4.44 3.02 4.87
N THR A 73 -3.89 4.02 5.57
CA THR A 73 -3.96 4.06 7.04
C THR A 73 -5.40 4.22 7.51
N GLU A 74 -6.16 5.12 6.90
CA GLU A 74 -7.58 5.31 7.21
C GLU A 74 -8.40 4.04 6.92
N MET A 75 -8.13 3.37 5.80
CA MET A 75 -8.74 2.07 5.49
C MET A 75 -8.38 1.01 6.52
N ALA A 76 -7.11 0.93 6.93
CA ALA A 76 -6.66 -0.04 7.92
C ALA A 76 -7.34 0.20 9.28
N GLU A 77 -7.50 1.46 9.68
CA GLU A 77 -8.26 1.84 10.87
C GLU A 77 -9.70 1.35 10.77
N LEU A 78 -10.40 1.66 9.66
CA LEU A 78 -11.78 1.25 9.44
C LEU A 78 -11.96 -0.28 9.46
N VAL A 79 -11.07 -1.03 8.82
CA VAL A 79 -11.12 -2.50 8.77
C VAL A 79 -10.74 -3.13 10.12
N SER A 80 -9.90 -2.46 10.91
CA SER A 80 -9.48 -2.95 12.22
C SER A 80 -10.55 -2.81 13.29
N ILE A 81 -11.54 -1.94 13.08
CA ILE A 81 -12.66 -1.76 13.98
C ILE A 81 -13.63 -2.92 13.74
N PRO A 82 -13.90 -3.77 14.76
CA PRO A 82 -14.92 -4.80 14.62
C PRO A 82 -16.29 -4.13 14.50
N ASN A 83 -16.80 -4.06 13.27
CA ASN A 83 -18.06 -3.38 12.99
C ASN A 83 -19.22 -4.18 13.57
N LEU A 84 -19.98 -3.59 14.48
CA LEU A 84 -21.06 -4.23 15.21
C LEU A 84 -22.15 -4.74 14.28
N SER A 85 -22.39 -4.04 13.15
CA SER A 85 -23.37 -4.47 12.15
C SER A 85 -23.01 -5.79 11.47
N ASP A 86 -21.73 -6.15 11.43
CA ASP A 86 -21.27 -7.41 10.83
C ASP A 86 -21.64 -8.61 11.72
N PHE A 87 -21.77 -8.39 13.03
CA PHE A 87 -22.22 -9.39 14.01
C PHE A 87 -23.74 -9.38 14.22
N TYR A 88 -24.36 -8.19 14.12
CA TYR A 88 -25.79 -7.99 14.35
C TYR A 88 -26.44 -7.22 13.18
N PRO A 89 -26.76 -7.91 12.07
CA PRO A 89 -27.26 -7.27 10.86
C PRO A 89 -28.55 -6.44 11.08
N GLY A 90 -29.39 -6.82 12.03
CA GLY A 90 -30.62 -6.08 12.38
C GLY A 90 -30.35 -4.67 12.95
N LEU A 91 -29.14 -4.39 13.42
CA LEU A 91 -28.72 -3.09 13.94
C LEU A 91 -27.99 -2.23 12.91
N ALA A 92 -27.80 -2.72 11.67
CA ALA A 92 -27.00 -2.04 10.65
C ALA A 92 -27.51 -0.64 10.30
N TRP A 93 -28.82 -0.37 10.39
CA TRP A 93 -29.39 0.96 10.11
C TRP A 93 -28.73 2.04 10.98
N PHE A 94 -28.47 1.74 12.24
CA PHE A 94 -28.05 2.72 13.24
C PHE A 94 -26.63 3.22 13.01
N ASP A 95 -25.79 2.47 12.30
CA ASP A 95 -24.39 2.82 12.02
C ASP A 95 -23.66 3.30 13.29
N PHE A 96 -23.70 2.51 14.36
CA PHE A 96 -23.20 2.89 15.69
C PHE A 96 -21.73 3.34 15.72
N GLN A 97 -20.94 2.88 14.75
CA GLN A 97 -19.52 3.23 14.62
C GLN A 97 -19.26 4.27 13.53
N GLY A 98 -20.30 4.78 12.86
CA GLY A 98 -20.21 5.79 11.82
C GLY A 98 -19.35 5.35 10.64
N VAL A 99 -19.31 4.05 10.34
CA VAL A 99 -18.46 3.49 9.29
C VAL A 99 -19.01 3.82 7.91
N VAL A 100 -20.35 3.88 7.78
CA VAL A 100 -21.01 4.10 6.48
C VAL A 100 -21.28 5.59 6.23
N ARG A 101 -21.62 6.36 7.26
CA ARG A 101 -22.00 7.78 7.14
C ARG A 101 -20.94 8.76 7.65
N ARG A 102 -19.66 8.38 7.52
CA ARG A 102 -18.52 9.17 7.98
C ARG A 102 -18.43 10.54 7.31
#